data_AF-A0A537MNN3-F1
#
_entry.id   AF-A0A537MNN3-F1
#
_cell.length_a   1.000
_cell.length_b   1.000
_cell.length_c   1.000
_cell.angle_alpha   90.00
_cell.angle_beta   90.00
_cell.angle_gamma   90.00
#
_symmetry.space_group_name_H-M   'P 1'
#
loop_
_entity.id
_entity.type
_entity.pdbx_description
1 polymer ?
#
loop_
_entity_poly.entity_id
_entity_poly.type
_entity_poly.pdbx_seq_one_letter_code
_entity_poly.pdbx_strand_id
1 'polypeptide(L)' 'MNETSLFKSDWTKHKTFEGSCPLGPWIVPASDIGDPQNLGLKLWVNDVLKQDSNTSDMIFNLAEQIEQLSN' A
#
# COMPACT_ATOMS: atom_id res chain seq x y z
N MET A 1 -13.88 15.61 -14.61
CA MET A 1 -14.00 16.49 -13.42
C MET A 1 -13.60 17.89 -13.85
N ASN A 2 -14.33 18.93 -13.45
CA ASN A 2 -14.08 20.31 -13.85
C ASN A 2 -12.78 20.84 -13.19
N GLU A 3 -11.90 21.44 -13.98
CA GLU A 3 -10.57 21.95 -13.58
C GLU A 3 -10.63 23.05 -12.49
N THR A 4 -11.80 23.64 -12.23
CA THR A 4 -11.97 24.86 -11.42
C THR A 4 -12.54 24.64 -10.01
N SER A 5 -12.74 23.40 -9.54
CA SER A 5 -13.29 23.15 -8.19
C SER A 5 -12.28 23.52 -7.08
N LEU A 6 -12.70 24.38 -6.14
CA LEU A 6 -11.97 24.72 -4.91
C LEU A 6 -11.82 23.52 -3.94
N PHE A 7 -12.56 22.43 -4.16
CA PHE A 7 -12.53 21.19 -3.38
C PHE A 7 -12.03 20.01 -4.23
N LYS A 8 -11.03 20.23 -5.08
CA LYS A 8 -10.36 19.14 -5.79
C LYS A 8 -9.51 18.35 -4.78
N SER A 9 -9.97 17.16 -4.42
CA SER A 9 -9.11 16.21 -3.72
C SER A 9 -8.09 15.66 -4.71
N ASP A 10 -6.88 16.21 -4.66
CA ASP A 10 -5.75 15.71 -5.42
C ASP A 10 -5.02 14.67 -4.58
N TRP A 11 -5.35 13.40 -4.82
CA TRP A 11 -4.80 12.28 -4.06
C TRP A 11 -3.28 12.17 -4.23
N THR A 12 -2.77 12.53 -5.41
CA THR A 12 -1.34 12.48 -5.72
C THR A 12 -0.60 13.56 -4.97
N LYS A 13 -1.02 14.83 -5.06
CA LYS A 13 -0.33 15.93 -4.36
C LYS A 13 -0.24 15.73 -2.85
N HIS A 14 -1.26 15.11 -2.24
CA HIS A 14 -1.25 14.82 -0.81
C HIS A 14 -0.43 13.58 -0.41
N LYS A 15 0.16 12.86 -1.38
CA LYS A 15 0.89 11.61 -1.17
C LYS A 15 2.30 11.60 -1.80
N THR A 16 2.74 12.68 -2.45
CA THR A 16 4.04 12.76 -3.16
C THR A 16 4.99 13.82 -2.61
N PHE A 17 4.88 14.20 -1.34
CA PHE A 17 5.85 15.10 -0.70
C PHE A 17 7.12 14.36 -0.28
N GLU A 18 8.22 15.08 -0.03
CA GLU A 18 9.49 14.46 0.37
C GLU A 18 9.32 13.62 1.65
N GLY A 19 9.74 12.35 1.59
CA GLY A 19 9.60 11.39 2.69
C GLY A 19 8.24 10.70 2.80
N SER A 20 7.29 10.94 1.90
CA SER A 20 5.94 10.34 1.97
C SER A 20 5.87 8.86 1.57
N CYS A 21 6.94 8.31 0.99
CA CYS A 21 7.02 6.93 0.52
C CYS A 21 8.28 6.22 1.06
N PRO A 22 8.37 5.95 2.37
CA PRO A 22 9.44 5.12 2.91
C PRO A 22 9.29 3.68 2.38
N LEU A 23 10.37 3.13 1.82
CA LEU A 23 10.46 1.76 1.30
C LEU A 23 11.73 1.10 1.83
N GLY A 24 11.61 -0.14 2.31
CA GLY A 24 12.75 -0.90 2.80
C GLY A 24 12.40 -1.82 3.98
N PRO A 25 13.41 -2.33 4.70
CA PRO A 25 14.84 -2.02 4.57
C PRO A 25 15.53 -2.65 3.34
N TRP A 26 14.88 -3.60 2.66
CA TRP A 26 15.33 -4.23 1.41
C TRP A 26 14.14 -4.87 0.69
N ILE A 27 14.38 -5.40 -0.51
CA ILE A 27 13.41 -6.21 -1.26
C ILE A 27 13.65 -7.68 -0.94
N VAL A 28 12.60 -8.40 -0.56
CA VAL A 28 12.66 -9.86 -0.34
C VAL A 28 12.32 -10.56 -1.67
N PRO A 29 13.15 -11.49 -2.16
CA PRO A 29 12.82 -12.28 -3.35
C PRO A 29 11.50 -13.05 -3.16
N ALA A 30 10.67 -13.08 -4.20
CA ALA A 30 9.39 -13.79 -4.14
C ALA A 30 9.56 -15.29 -3.84
N SER A 31 10.68 -15.90 -4.24
CA SER A 31 11.02 -17.30 -3.94
C SER A 31 11.14 -17.60 -2.44
N ASP A 32 11.41 -16.57 -1.64
CA ASP A 32 11.65 -16.72 -0.20
C ASP A 32 10.35 -16.50 0.61
N ILE A 33 9.24 -16.20 -0.08
CA ILE A 33 7.90 -16.02 0.48
C ILE A 33 7.02 -17.20 0.06
N GLY A 34 6.40 -17.87 1.04
CA GLY A 34 5.50 -19.00 0.78
C GLY A 34 4.23 -18.60 0.04
N ASP A 35 3.33 -17.87 0.71
CA ASP A 35 2.12 -17.31 0.12
C ASP A 35 2.10 -15.79 0.30
N PRO A 36 2.28 -14.99 -0.77
CA PRO A 36 2.26 -13.53 -0.69
C PRO A 36 0.86 -12.96 -0.38
N GLN A 37 -0.20 -13.76 -0.51
CA GLN A 37 -1.55 -13.39 -0.11
C GLN A 37 -1.83 -13.68 1.37
N ASN A 38 -0.87 -14.22 2.13
CA ASN A 38 -1.01 -14.49 3.57
C ASN A 38 0.19 -13.98 4.40
N LEU A 39 0.38 -12.67 4.44
CA LEU A 39 1.42 -11.96 5.19
C LEU A 39 0.79 -11.03 6.24
N GLY A 40 1.27 -11.13 7.47
CA GLY A 40 0.88 -10.24 8.56
C GLY A 40 1.53 -8.86 8.44
N LEU A 41 0.74 -7.81 8.66
CA LEU A 41 1.15 -6.40 8.57
C LEU A 41 0.85 -5.70 9.89
N LYS A 42 1.85 -5.05 10.49
CA LYS A 42 1.70 -4.33 11.75
C LYS A 42 2.44 -3.01 11.75
N LEU A 43 1.87 -2.01 12.40
CA LEU A 43 2.47 -0.68 12.55
C LEU A 43 2.28 -0.15 13.96
N TRP A 44 3.37 0.35 14.54
CA TRP A 44 3.42 0.96 15.86
C TRP A 44 3.85 2.42 15.77
N VAL A 45 3.35 3.23 16.70
CA VAL A 45 3.81 4.61 16.92
C VAL A 45 4.09 4.76 18.42
N ASN A 46 5.37 4.96 18.77
CA ASN A 46 5.83 5.05 20.15
C ASN A 46 5.31 3.87 21.01
N ASP A 47 5.59 2.64 20.55
CA ASP A 47 5.17 1.38 21.17
C ASP A 47 3.65 1.11 21.22
N VAL A 48 2.83 2.04 20.72
CA VAL A 48 1.37 1.84 20.62
C VAL A 48 1.02 1.27 19.26
N LEU A 49 0.39 0.09 19.23
CA LEU A 49 -0.13 -0.54 18.02
C LEU A 49 -1.22 0.35 17.40
N LYS A 50 -1.07 0.68 16.11
CA LYS A 50 -2.04 1.50 15.34
C LYS A 50 -2.69 0.75 14.18
N GLN A 51 -1.99 -0.21 13.58
CA GLN A 51 -2.53 -1.06 12.52
C GLN A 51 -2.07 -2.50 12.74
N ASP A 52 -2.99 -3.45 12.52
CA ASP A 52 -2.77 -4.90 12.58
C ASP A 52 -3.74 -5.56 11.58
N SER A 53 -3.22 -6.24 10.56
CA SER A 53 -4.02 -6.83 9.47
C SER A 53 -3.24 -7.94 8.76
N ASN A 54 -3.87 -8.62 7.82
CA ASN A 54 -3.24 -9.60 6.94
C ASN A 54 -3.56 -9.27 5.47
N THR A 55 -2.64 -9.56 4.56
CA THR A 55 -2.87 -9.46 3.13
C THR A 55 -4.08 -10.27 2.66
N SER A 56 -4.47 -11.35 3.35
CA SER A 56 -5.66 -12.16 3.07
C SER A 56 -6.96 -11.37 3.11
N ASP A 57 -6.96 -10.22 3.78
CA ASP A 57 -8.12 -9.33 3.93
C ASP A 57 -8.24 -8.32 2.79
N MET A 58 -7.34 -8.34 1.80
CA MET A 58 -7.42 -7.46 0.64
C MET A 58 -8.71 -7.71 -0.17
N ILE A 59 -9.45 -6.65 -0.49
CA ILE A 59 -10.66 -6.71 -1.33
C ILE A 59 -10.34 -7.19 -2.75
N PHE A 60 -9.18 -6.77 -3.28
CA PHE A 60 -8.62 -7.24 -4.54
C PHE A 60 -7.27 -7.88 -4.25
N ASN A 61 -7.13 -9.17 -4.56
CA ASN A 61 -5.92 -9.92 -4.26
C ASN A 61 -4.72 -9.44 -5.12
N LEU A 62 -3.50 -9.88 -4.78
CA LEU A 62 -2.28 -9.43 -5.45
C LEU A 62 -2.29 -9.72 -6.97
N ALA A 63 -2.79 -10.90 -7.37
CA ALA A 63 -2.82 -11.30 -8.77
C ALA A 63 -3.81 -10.44 -9.58
N GLU A 64 -4.99 -10.15 -9.01
CA GLU A 64 -6.01 -9.28 -9.61
C GLU A 64 -5.47 -7.86 -9.82
N GLN A 65 -4.73 -7.31 -8.85
CA GLN A 65 -4.13 -5.98 -8.97
C GLN A 65 -3.09 -5.93 -10.11
N ILE A 66 -2.26 -6.97 -10.26
CA ILE A 66 -1.28 -7.05 -11.35
C ILE A 66 -1.98 -7.15 -12.70
N GLU A 67 -2.96 -8.06 -12.83
CA GLU A 67 -3.76 -8.22 -14.05
C GLU A 67 -4.35 -6.88 -14.49
N GLN A 68 -5.06 -6.21 -13.58
CA GLN A 68 -5.76 -4.95 -13.86
C GLN A 68 -4.83 -3.81 -14.29
N LEU A 69 -3.60 -3.75 -13.76
CA LEU A 69 -2.63 -2.70 -14.11
C LEU A 69 -1.84 -3.02 -15.39
N SER A 70 -1.83 -4.26 -15.84
CA SER A 70 -1.03 -4.74 -16.98
C SER A 70 -1.78 -4.78 -18.33
N ASN A 71 -3.10 -4.61 -18.29
CA ASN A 71 -3.98 -4.54 -19.47
C ASN A 71 -4.06 -3.13 -20.06
#